data_AF-A0A1V4GXB8-F1
#
_entry.id   AF-A0A1V4GXB8-F1
#
_cell.length_a   1.000
_cell.length_b   1.000
_cell.length_c   1.000
_cell.angle_alpha   90.00
_cell.angle_beta   90.00
_cell.angle_gamma   90.00
#
_symmetry.space_group_name_H-M   'P 1'
#
loop_
_entity.id
_entity.type
_entity.pdbx_description
1 polymer ?
#
loop_
_entity_poly.entity_id
_entity_poly.type
_entity_poly.pdbx_seq_one_letter_code
_entity_poly.pdbx_strand_id
1 'polypeptide(L)'
;MLIGNIVSIAMIFLPENSFGFMSVIISMIGILLLILFNLLGVFIVIKSLQPTKKIIVTDTYIRFPKKPLSNDIITIYYDNITKFERGFMREHSTLEIKDKRQRGVLADIGFLDKENFEKIYDHIHWVNYTNKLGKELGLSEAQKSQLLNKLI
;
A
#
# COMPACT_ATOMS: atom_id res chain seq x y z
N MET A 1 17.18 9.97 -38.25
CA MET A 1 17.67 9.93 -39.65
C MET A 1 18.93 9.07 -39.84
N LEU A 2 19.84 8.97 -38.85
CA LEU A 2 21.05 8.11 -38.95
C LEU A 2 20.80 6.59 -38.96
N ILE A 3 19.83 6.10 -38.17
CA ILE A 3 19.57 4.65 -38.02
C ILE A 3 19.03 4.04 -39.32
N GLY A 4 18.22 4.78 -40.08
CA GLY A 4 17.68 4.32 -41.36
C GLY A 4 18.75 4.10 -42.45
N ASN A 5 19.86 4.86 -42.41
CA ASN A 5 20.92 4.73 -43.40
C ASN A 5 21.85 3.54 -43.11
N ILE A 6 22.08 3.19 -41.84
CA ILE A 6 22.92 2.04 -41.47
C ILE A 6 22.21 0.72 -41.81
N VAL A 7 20.89 0.64 -41.60
CA VAL A 7 20.09 -0.54 -41.95
C VAL A 7 20.07 -0.77 -43.47
N SER A 8 19.97 0.31 -44.27
CA SER A 8 19.97 0.22 -45.74
C SER A 8 21.32 -0.24 -46.32
N ILE A 9 22.45 0.17 -45.71
CA ILE A 9 23.79 -0.24 -46.16
C ILE A 9 24.05 -1.73 -45.84
N ALA A 10 23.57 -2.21 -44.69
CA ALA A 10 23.69 -3.62 -44.32
C ALA A 10 22.89 -4.56 -45.24
N MET A 11 21.77 -4.08 -45.79
CA MET A 11 20.93 -4.86 -46.73
C MET A 11 21.62 -5.12 -48.07
N ILE A 12 22.56 -4.28 -48.51
CA ILE A 12 23.24 -4.45 -49.81
C ILE A 12 24.22 -5.65 -49.80
N PHE A 13 24.69 -6.07 -48.62
CA PHE A 13 25.70 -7.13 -48.48
C PHE A 13 25.13 -8.51 -48.08
N LEU A 14 23.81 -8.64 -48.03
CA LEU A 14 23.13 -9.84 -47.55
C LEU A 14 22.62 -10.67 -48.75
N PRO A 15 23.01 -11.96 -48.90
CA PRO A 15 22.54 -12.81 -50.00
C PRO A 15 21.01 -12.96 -49.94
N GLU A 16 20.32 -13.09 -51.08
CA GLU A 16 18.84 -13.06 -51.18
C GLU A 16 18.12 -14.02 -50.19
N ASN A 17 18.74 -15.16 -49.86
CA ASN A 17 18.22 -16.14 -48.88
C ASN A 17 18.24 -15.64 -47.42
N SER A 18 19.05 -14.62 -47.11
CA SER A 18 19.15 -14.01 -45.78
C SER A 18 18.13 -12.90 -45.53
N PHE A 19 17.51 -12.35 -46.57
CA PHE A 19 16.42 -11.37 -46.44
C PHE A 19 15.14 -11.99 -45.87
N GLY A 20 14.78 -13.20 -46.32
CA GLY A 20 13.65 -13.96 -45.76
C GLY A 20 13.86 -14.31 -44.29
N PHE A 21 15.07 -14.73 -43.94
CA PHE A 21 15.44 -15.03 -42.55
C PHE A 21 15.41 -13.80 -41.64
N MET A 22 15.94 -12.66 -42.11
CA MET A 22 15.89 -11.39 -41.37
C MET A 22 14.45 -10.86 -41.21
N SER A 23 13.59 -11.02 -42.22
CA SER A 23 12.17 -10.67 -42.16
C SER A 23 11.41 -11.49 -41.09
N VAL A 24 11.69 -12.79 -41.00
CA VAL A 24 11.12 -13.66 -39.96
C VAL A 24 11.60 -13.24 -38.57
N ILE A 25 12.89 -12.95 -38.40
CA ILE A 25 13.44 -12.48 -37.10
C ILE A 25 12.79 -11.17 -36.67
N ILE A 26 12.67 -10.18 -37.57
CA ILE A 26 12.04 -8.90 -37.27
C ILE A 26 10.57 -9.10 -36.86
N SER A 27 9.85 -9.98 -37.56
CA SER A 27 8.46 -10.31 -37.26
C SER A 27 8.33 -10.98 -35.89
N MET A 28 9.22 -11.92 -35.55
CA MET A 28 9.25 -12.57 -34.24
C MET A 28 9.52 -11.58 -33.09
N ILE A 29 10.48 -10.66 -33.28
CA ILE A 29 10.76 -9.59 -32.31
C ILE A 29 9.54 -8.68 -32.15
N GLY A 30 8.88 -8.31 -33.25
CA GLY A 30 7.66 -7.50 -33.24
C GLY A 30 6.53 -8.16 -32.43
N ILE A 31 6.29 -9.45 -32.67
CA ILE A 31 5.29 -10.24 -31.93
C ILE A 31 5.65 -10.30 -30.44
N LEU A 32 6.92 -10.54 -30.11
CA LEU A 32 7.39 -10.61 -28.72
C LEU A 32 7.17 -9.29 -27.97
N LEU A 33 7.50 -8.16 -28.60
CA LEU A 33 7.25 -6.83 -28.04
C LEU A 33 5.76 -6.57 -27.85
N LEU A 34 4.93 -6.96 -28.81
CA LEU A 34 3.48 -6.77 -28.74
C LEU A 34 2.87 -7.57 -27.59
N ILE A 35 3.32 -8.81 -27.36
CA ILE A 35 2.95 -9.61 -26.19
C ILE A 35 3.41 -8.91 -24.91
N LEU A 36 4.66 -8.44 -24.84
CA LEU A 36 5.20 -7.76 -23.68
C LEU A 36 4.40 -6.50 -23.32
N PHE A 37 4.08 -5.66 -24.31
CA PHE A 37 3.27 -4.44 -24.09
C PHE A 37 1.85 -4.76 -23.65
N ASN A 38 1.23 -5.82 -24.18
CA ASN A 38 -0.09 -6.25 -23.72
C ASN A 38 -0.05 -6.75 -22.26
N LEU A 39 0.96 -7.55 -21.90
CA LEU A 39 1.16 -7.99 -20.52
C LEU A 39 1.39 -6.80 -19.58
N LEU A 40 2.17 -5.81 -20.02
CA LEU A 40 2.40 -4.58 -19.26
C LEU A 40 1.11 -3.77 -19.09
N GLY A 41 0.30 -3.64 -20.15
CA GLY A 41 -0.99 -2.97 -20.11
C GLY A 41 -1.95 -3.63 -19.12
N VAL A 42 -2.08 -4.96 -19.18
CA VAL A 42 -2.90 -5.73 -18.22
C VAL A 42 -2.37 -5.55 -16.80
N PHE A 43 -1.05 -5.58 -16.59
CA PHE A 43 -0.45 -5.36 -15.28
C PHE A 43 -0.77 -3.97 -14.71
N ILE A 44 -0.70 -2.92 -15.53
CA ILE A 44 -1.04 -1.54 -15.12
C ILE A 44 -2.52 -1.44 -14.73
N VAL A 45 -3.41 -2.04 -15.51
CA VAL A 45 -4.86 -2.07 -15.19
C VAL A 45 -5.13 -2.82 -13.89
N ILE A 46 -4.50 -3.98 -13.67
CA ILE A 46 -4.63 -4.71 -12.40
C ILE A 46 -4.13 -3.87 -11.23
N LYS A 47 -3.02 -3.14 -11.40
CA LYS A 47 -2.46 -2.27 -10.37
C LYS A 47 -3.33 -1.04 -10.08
N SER A 48 -3.96 -0.44 -11.08
CA SER A 48 -4.82 0.73 -10.90
C SER A 48 -6.14 0.42 -10.18
N LEU A 49 -6.63 -0.82 -10.30
CA LEU A 49 -7.82 -1.31 -9.59
C LEU A 49 -7.55 -1.66 -8.12
N GLN A 50 -6.28 -1.72 -7.68
CA GLN A 50 -5.97 -2.02 -6.29
C GLN A 50 -6.37 -0.83 -5.40
N PRO A 51 -7.14 -1.06 -4.31
CA PRO A 51 -7.56 0.01 -3.42
C PRO A 51 -6.33 0.72 -2.86
N THR A 52 -6.34 2.06 -2.89
CA THR A 52 -5.27 2.86 -2.31
C THR A 52 -5.09 2.46 -0.84
N LYS A 53 -3.86 2.06 -0.49
CA LYS A 53 -3.43 1.69 0.87
C LYS A 53 -3.43 2.92 1.77
N LYS A 54 -4.61 3.42 2.10
CA LYS A 54 -4.81 4.58 2.97
C LYS A 54 -5.14 4.08 4.37
N ILE A 55 -4.43 4.65 5.33
CA ILE A 55 -4.76 4.54 6.75
C ILE A 55 -5.73 5.67 7.04
N ILE A 56 -6.89 5.34 7.56
CA ILE A 56 -7.91 6.29 7.98
C ILE A 56 -8.05 6.13 9.49
N VAL A 57 -7.80 7.23 10.20
CA VAL A 57 -7.92 7.31 11.66
C VAL A 57 -8.99 8.36 11.95
N THR A 58 -9.95 8.00 12.78
CA THR A 58 -11.07 8.86 13.22
C THR A 58 -11.25 8.69 14.71
N ASP A 59 -12.18 9.42 15.32
CA ASP A 59 -12.49 9.26 16.75
C ASP A 59 -13.28 7.96 17.06
N THR A 60 -13.77 7.24 16.04
CA THR A 60 -14.69 6.10 16.20
C THR A 60 -14.13 4.78 15.68
N TYR A 61 -13.30 4.83 14.64
CA TYR A 61 -12.66 3.64 14.06
C TYR A 61 -11.31 3.95 13.43
N ILE A 62 -10.56 2.87 13.19
CA ILE A 62 -9.30 2.84 12.48
C ILE A 62 -9.46 1.88 11.29
N ARG A 63 -9.20 2.36 10.08
CA ARG A 63 -9.22 1.53 8.87
C ARG A 63 -7.84 1.50 8.24
N PHE A 64 -7.29 0.30 8.07
CA PHE A 64 -5.92 0.13 7.63
C PHE A 64 -5.67 -1.26 7.02
N PRO A 65 -4.59 -1.44 6.25
CA PRO A 65 -4.17 -2.77 5.79
C PRO A 65 -3.93 -3.74 6.94
N LYS A 66 -4.40 -4.98 6.81
CA LYS A 66 -4.27 -6.04 7.82
C LYS A 66 -2.81 -6.28 8.25
N LYS A 67 -1.87 -6.05 7.33
CA LYS A 67 -0.42 -6.06 7.54
C LYS A 67 0.18 -4.89 6.74
N PRO A 68 1.39 -4.39 7.05
CA PRO A 68 1.95 -3.17 6.46
C PRO A 68 1.93 -3.11 4.92
N LEU A 69 2.02 -4.26 4.24
CA LEU A 69 2.01 -4.35 2.78
C LEU A 69 0.80 -5.11 2.20
N SER A 70 -0.18 -5.49 3.03
CA SER A 70 -1.36 -6.23 2.59
C SER A 70 -2.31 -5.36 1.76
N ASN A 71 -3.08 -6.00 0.86
CA ASN A 71 -4.20 -5.37 0.17
C ASN A 71 -5.54 -5.58 0.91
N ASP A 72 -5.56 -6.45 1.91
CA ASP A 72 -6.75 -6.69 2.74
C ASP A 72 -6.89 -5.53 3.72
N ILE A 73 -7.94 -4.74 3.58
CA ILE A 73 -8.23 -3.62 4.46
C ILE A 73 -9.18 -4.08 5.55
N ILE A 74 -8.83 -3.81 6.81
CA ILE A 74 -9.67 -4.07 7.96
C ILE A 74 -10.12 -2.75 8.59
N THR A 75 -11.25 -2.79 9.31
CA THR A 75 -11.79 -1.63 10.04
C THR A 75 -12.07 -2.04 11.47
N ILE A 76 -11.32 -1.49 12.43
CA ILE A 76 -11.45 -1.79 13.85
C ILE A 76 -12.08 -0.57 14.54
N TYR A 77 -13.21 -0.77 15.21
CA TYR A 77 -13.85 0.25 16.04
C TYR A 77 -13.19 0.28 17.42
N TYR A 78 -12.94 1.47 17.97
CA TYR A 78 -12.30 1.62 19.29
C TYR A 78 -13.05 0.87 20.39
N ASP A 79 -14.38 0.86 20.31
CA ASP A 79 -15.24 0.16 21.26
C ASP A 79 -15.01 -1.34 21.35
N ASN A 80 -14.47 -1.94 20.29
CA ASN A 80 -14.28 -3.37 20.14
C ASN A 80 -12.82 -3.79 20.35
N ILE A 81 -11.90 -2.84 20.57
CA ILE A 81 -10.48 -3.14 20.75
C ILE A 81 -10.30 -3.99 22.00
N THR A 82 -9.81 -5.21 21.80
CA THR A 82 -9.45 -6.15 22.88
C THR A 82 -7.95 -6.14 23.16
N LYS A 83 -7.13 -5.78 22.17
CA LYS A 83 -5.67 -5.70 22.29
C LYS A 83 -5.15 -4.45 21.57
N PHE A 84 -4.30 -3.71 22.24
CA PHE A 84 -3.58 -2.55 21.70
C PHE A 84 -2.16 -2.58 22.25
N GLU A 85 -1.19 -3.00 21.45
CA GLU A 85 0.19 -3.21 21.89
C GLU A 85 1.18 -2.62 20.90
N ARG A 86 2.14 -1.87 21.43
CA ARG A 86 3.30 -1.40 20.68
C ARG A 86 4.42 -2.44 20.79
N GLY A 87 4.98 -2.84 19.66
CA GLY A 87 6.12 -3.75 19.57
C GLY A 87 7.31 -3.07 18.90
N PHE A 88 8.51 -3.48 19.27
CA PHE A 88 9.75 -3.01 18.65
C PHE A 88 10.46 -4.20 18.00
N MET A 89 10.65 -4.15 16.68
CA MET A 89 11.37 -5.16 15.92
C MET A 89 12.63 -4.54 15.32
N ARG A 90 13.78 -4.81 15.95
CA ARG A 90 15.09 -4.25 15.58
C ARG A 90 15.05 -2.72 15.50
N GLU A 91 14.87 -2.17 14.30
CA GLU A 91 14.86 -0.74 13.99
C GLU A 91 13.44 -0.18 13.75
N HIS A 92 12.42 -1.05 13.77
CA HIS A 92 11.06 -0.72 13.37
C HIS A 92 10.09 -0.80 14.54
N SER A 93 9.24 0.22 14.65
CA SER A 93 8.10 0.24 15.56
C SER A 93 6.89 -0.37 14.87
N THR A 94 6.16 -1.20 15.62
CA THR A 94 4.93 -1.85 15.19
C THR A 94 3.82 -1.55 16.18
N LEU A 95 2.60 -1.48 15.69
CA LEU A 95 1.40 -1.31 16.48
C LEU A 95 0.41 -2.42 16.12
N GLU A 96 0.21 -3.35 17.06
CA GLU A 96 -0.79 -4.40 16.96
C GLU A 96 -2.12 -3.92 17.53
N ILE A 97 -3.17 -4.04 16.72
CA ILE A 97 -4.54 -3.71 17.10
C ILE A 97 -5.42 -4.92 16.81
N LYS A 98 -6.19 -5.36 17.80
CA LYS A 98 -7.05 -6.54 17.69
C LYS A 98 -8.42 -6.26 18.29
N ASP A 99 -9.46 -6.77 17.63
CA ASP A 99 -10.80 -6.94 18.20
C ASP A 99 -11.13 -8.45 18.31
N LYS A 100 -12.37 -8.80 18.67
CA LYS A 100 -12.77 -10.22 18.80
C LYS A 100 -12.74 -11.01 17.48
N ARG A 101 -12.86 -10.34 16.32
CA ARG A 101 -13.04 -10.94 14.99
C ARG A 101 -11.80 -10.86 14.11
N GLN A 102 -10.97 -9.84 14.30
CA GLN A 102 -9.86 -9.52 13.41
C GLN A 102 -8.68 -8.91 14.16
N ARG A 103 -7.52 -9.01 13.51
CA ARG A 103 -6.22 -8.52 13.99
C ARG A 103 -5.52 -7.81 12.85
N GLY A 104 -4.97 -6.64 13.12
CA GLY A 104 -4.11 -5.91 12.20
C GLY A 104 -2.84 -5.41 12.86
N VAL A 105 -1.82 -5.19 12.03
CA VAL A 105 -0.52 -4.64 12.46
C VAL A 105 -0.14 -3.48 11.56
N LEU A 106 0.06 -2.32 12.16
CA LEU A 106 0.75 -1.19 11.55
C LEU A 106 2.25 -1.29 11.86
N ALA A 107 3.08 -0.84 10.94
CA ALA A 107 4.53 -0.75 11.16
C ALA A 107 5.04 0.54 10.52
N ASP A 108 6.01 1.19 11.16
CA ASP A 108 6.61 2.45 10.70
C ASP A 108 7.18 2.37 9.27
N ILE A 109 7.68 1.21 8.84
CA ILE A 109 8.09 0.92 7.45
C ILE A 109 6.99 1.16 6.41
N GLY A 110 5.72 1.20 6.82
CA GLY A 110 4.59 1.50 5.94
C GLY A 110 4.35 2.99 5.72
N PHE A 111 5.16 3.86 6.33
CA PHE A 111 5.01 5.32 6.33
C PHE A 111 6.21 5.99 5.64
N LEU A 112 5.99 7.22 5.18
CA LEU A 112 7.03 8.03 4.53
C LEU A 112 8.16 8.42 5.50
N ASP A 113 7.81 8.62 6.76
CA ASP A 113 8.74 8.93 7.84
C ASP A 113 8.22 8.35 9.17
N LYS A 114 9.12 8.27 10.15
CA LYS A 114 8.81 7.77 11.49
C LYS A 114 7.93 8.73 12.28
N GLU A 115 8.01 10.03 12.03
CA GLU A 115 7.23 11.04 12.76
C GLU A 115 5.72 10.90 12.49
N ASN A 116 5.33 10.60 11.24
CA ASN A 116 3.96 10.32 10.87
C ASN A 116 3.41 9.07 11.56
N PHE A 117 4.25 8.04 11.73
CA PHE A 117 3.88 6.87 12.51
C PHE A 117 3.62 7.22 13.98
N GLU A 118 4.49 8.03 14.61
CA GLU A 118 4.29 8.46 16.00
C GLU A 118 3.02 9.30 16.17
N LYS A 119 2.74 10.27 15.29
CA LYS A 119 1.51 11.07 15.33
C LYS A 119 0.24 10.21 15.25
N ILE A 120 0.27 9.20 14.39
CA ILE A 120 -0.84 8.25 14.25
C ILE A 120 -0.95 7.35 15.48
N TYR A 121 0.18 6.88 16.00
CA TYR A 121 0.23 6.10 17.23
C TYR A 121 -0.39 6.89 18.40
N ASP A 122 0.03 8.14 18.61
CA ASP A 122 -0.42 8.98 19.72
C ASP A 122 -1.92 9.25 19.62
N HIS A 123 -2.41 9.62 18.44
CA HIS A 123 -3.84 9.84 18.23
C HIS A 123 -4.63 8.57 18.54
N ILE A 124 -4.23 7.42 18.01
CA ILE A 124 -4.92 6.14 18.27
C ILE A 124 -4.86 5.77 19.76
N HIS A 125 -3.71 5.96 20.40
CA HIS A 125 -3.50 5.67 21.81
C HIS A 125 -4.46 6.49 22.66
N TRP A 126 -4.53 7.82 22.45
CA TRP A 126 -5.38 8.70 23.23
C TRP A 126 -6.86 8.44 23.00
N VAL A 127 -7.30 8.22 21.77
CA VAL A 127 -8.71 7.86 21.48
C VAL A 127 -9.10 6.53 22.15
N ASN A 128 -8.22 5.53 22.11
CA ASN A 128 -8.47 4.25 22.78
C ASN A 128 -8.52 4.39 24.31
N TYR A 129 -7.60 5.19 24.87
CA TYR A 129 -7.53 5.47 26.30
C TYR A 129 -8.78 6.21 26.79
N THR A 130 -9.19 7.30 26.14
CA THR A 130 -10.38 8.07 26.52
C THR A 130 -11.66 7.26 26.38
N ASN A 131 -11.76 6.37 25.39
CA ASN A 131 -12.90 5.48 25.24
C ASN A 131 -12.98 4.43 26.36
N LYS A 132 -11.86 3.83 26.76
CA LYS A 132 -11.81 2.90 27.90
C LYS A 132 -12.16 3.59 29.20
N LEU A 133 -11.48 4.69 29.50
CA LEU A 133 -11.71 5.47 30.71
C LEU A 133 -13.15 6.01 30.76
N GLY A 134 -13.67 6.50 29.64
CA GLY A 134 -15.04 6.99 29.55
C GLY A 134 -16.09 5.90 29.79
N LYS A 135 -15.83 4.65 29.38
CA LYS A 135 -16.72 3.52 29.71
C LYS A 135 -16.68 3.18 31.19
N GLU A 136 -15.50 3.17 31.80
CA GLU A 136 -15.33 2.89 33.23
C GLU A 136 -15.98 3.96 34.11
N LEU A 137 -15.91 5.23 33.68
CA LEU A 137 -16.45 6.38 34.40
C LEU A 137 -17.90 6.74 34.02
N GLY A 138 -18.51 6.03 33.06
CA GLY A 138 -19.87 6.33 32.58
C GLY A 138 -20.02 7.69 31.89
N LEU A 139 -18.96 8.17 31.21
CA LEU A 139 -18.95 9.46 30.51
C LEU A 139 -19.79 9.41 29.23
N SER A 140 -20.49 10.51 28.95
CA SER A 140 -21.12 10.76 27.66
C SER A 140 -20.08 11.00 26.55
N GLU A 141 -20.48 10.82 25.28
CA GLU A 141 -19.61 11.08 24.13
C GLU A 141 -19.08 12.52 24.09
N ALA A 142 -19.88 13.50 24.50
CA ALA A 142 -19.44 14.90 24.59
C ALA A 142 -18.31 15.08 25.61
N GLN A 143 -18.39 14.41 26.76
CA GLN A 143 -17.36 14.45 27.79
C GLN A 143 -16.08 13.74 27.33
N LYS A 144 -16.21 12.61 26.63
CA LYS A 144 -15.06 11.90 26.04
C LYS A 144 -14.33 12.76 25.00
N SER A 145 -15.08 13.44 24.12
CA SER A 145 -14.51 14.34 23.12
C SER A 145 -13.79 15.53 23.77
N GLN A 146 -14.37 16.14 24.80
CA GLN A 146 -13.71 17.20 25.57
C GLN A 146 -12.42 16.73 26.25
N LEU A 147 -12.40 15.49 26.76
CA LEU A 147 -11.21 14.91 27.36
C LEU A 147 -10.12 14.66 26.30
N LEU A 148 -10.49 14.13 25.14
CA LEU A 148 -9.57 13.88 24.03
C LEU A 148 -8.90 15.17 23.54
N ASN A 149 -9.68 16.25 23.37
CA ASN A 149 -9.18 17.55 22.94
C ASN A 149 -8.21 18.22 23.92
N LYS A 150 -8.10 17.73 25.16
CA LYS A 150 -7.11 18.20 26.15
C LYS A 150 -5.81 17.40 26.11
N LEU A 151 -5.81 16.24 25.44
CA LEU A 151 -4.70 15.29 25.42
C LEU A 151 -3.91 15.31 24.10
N ILE A 152 -4.50 15.87 23.04
CA ILE A 152 -3.93 16.07 21.71
C ILE A 152 -3.68 17.56 21.51
#